data_AF-A0A1Y5Y9Y5-F1
#
_entry.id   AF-A0A1Y5Y9Y5-F1
#
_cell.length_a   1.000
_cell.length_b   1.000
_cell.length_c   1.000
_cell.angle_alpha   90.00
_cell.angle_beta   90.00
_cell.angle_gamma   90.00
#
_symmetry.space_group_name_H-M   'P 1'
#
loop_
_entity.id
_entity.type
_entity.pdbx_description
1 polymer ?
#
loop_
_entity_poly.entity_id
_entity_poly.type
_entity_poly.pdbx_seq_one_letter_code
_entity_poly.pdbx_strand_id
1 'polypeptide(L)'
;MTPEYNYGMPATLKNALDYLSDEWAWKPIGFVSYGNTSAGTRSVQHAKQVVTTLRMVPLGASVAIRIGESVENGQLRTDAARDAAGVALVDELARLAQALWPMRERARAATSPGPVPGSYARRLTPDDAAQVTVLQRCCWAEEAMLNDTTAVPALHESLEEVREWLANWHTTGIWLDGRLLGMVRARSVGTDWHLGRLAVVPDLRSRGLGRWLLHTAEGAAGSNLHRILLFTGAKSLHNIHLYESEGYQPVPASAPDGTVCLAKEIPGQQR
;
A
#
# COMPACT_ATOMS: atom_id res chain seq x y z
N MET A 1 -18.57 18.51 -7.39
CA MET A 1 -19.21 19.84 -7.55
C MET A 1 -20.68 19.71 -7.18
N THR A 2 -21.30 20.72 -6.55
CA THR A 2 -22.72 20.64 -6.14
C THR A 2 -23.46 21.98 -6.31
N PRO A 3 -24.63 22.01 -6.95
CA PRO A 3 -25.52 23.16 -6.87
C PRO A 3 -26.17 23.31 -5.49
N GLU A 4 -26.74 24.48 -5.24
CA GLU A 4 -27.81 24.64 -4.25
C GLU A 4 -29.15 24.88 -4.93
N TYR A 5 -30.08 23.99 -4.64
CA TYR A 5 -31.50 24.14 -4.96
C TYR A 5 -32.29 23.98 -3.67
N ASN A 6 -33.31 24.81 -3.46
CA ASN A 6 -34.19 24.75 -2.29
C ASN A 6 -33.44 24.66 -0.94
N TYR A 7 -32.38 25.46 -0.76
CA TYR A 7 -31.58 25.53 0.47
C TYR A 7 -30.81 24.24 0.83
N GLY A 8 -30.70 23.27 -0.07
CA GLY A 8 -30.13 21.97 0.27
C GLY A 8 -29.27 21.32 -0.80
N MET A 9 -28.70 20.17 -0.41
CA MET A 9 -27.99 19.26 -1.29
C MET A 9 -28.95 18.61 -2.30
N PRO A 10 -28.58 18.45 -3.57
CA PRO A 10 -29.41 17.77 -4.56
C PRO A 10 -29.65 16.30 -4.21
N ALA A 11 -30.84 15.79 -4.53
CA ALA A 11 -31.20 14.39 -4.31
C ALA A 11 -30.26 13.41 -5.02
N THR A 12 -29.74 13.77 -6.19
CA THR A 12 -28.76 12.96 -6.94
C THR A 12 -27.45 12.80 -6.19
N LEU A 13 -26.95 13.85 -5.54
CA LEU A 13 -25.74 13.77 -4.72
C LEU A 13 -25.99 12.94 -3.46
N LYS A 14 -27.16 13.08 -2.82
CA LYS A 14 -27.53 12.24 -1.66
C LYS A 14 -27.55 10.76 -2.04
N ASN A 15 -28.18 10.41 -3.17
CA ASN A 15 -28.26 9.03 -3.63
C ASN A 15 -26.86 8.45 -3.90
N ALA A 16 -26.00 9.19 -4.60
CA ALA A 16 -24.63 8.74 -4.86
C ALA A 16 -23.83 8.50 -3.57
N LEU A 17 -23.98 9.40 -2.58
CA LEU A 17 -23.35 9.27 -1.26
C LEU A 17 -23.84 8.01 -0.52
N ASP A 18 -25.14 7.75 -0.52
CA ASP A 18 -25.71 6.58 0.15
C ASP A 18 -25.28 5.27 -0.50
N TYR A 19 -25.31 5.23 -1.85
CA TYR A 19 -24.98 4.04 -2.62
C TYR A 19 -23.49 3.65 -2.48
N LEU A 20 -22.58 4.64 -2.46
CA LEU A 20 -21.13 4.42 -2.40
C LEU A 20 -20.53 4.57 -0.99
N SER A 21 -21.37 4.44 0.04
CA SER A 21 -20.97 4.75 1.41
C SER A 21 -19.77 3.91 1.89
N ASP A 22 -19.71 2.62 1.54
CA ASP A 22 -18.59 1.74 1.90
C ASP A 22 -17.31 2.10 1.14
N GLU A 23 -17.41 2.38 -0.17
CA GLU A 23 -16.25 2.73 -0.99
C GLU A 23 -15.71 4.14 -0.68
N TRP A 24 -16.55 5.01 -0.14
CA TRP A 24 -16.20 6.41 0.15
C TRP A 24 -15.83 6.67 1.61
N ALA A 25 -16.14 5.74 2.51
CA ALA A 25 -15.68 5.80 3.89
C ALA A 25 -14.16 6.06 3.98
N TRP A 26 -13.77 6.93 4.92
CA TRP A 26 -12.40 7.36 5.19
C TRP A 26 -11.70 8.10 4.04
N LYS A 27 -12.41 8.46 2.96
CA LYS A 27 -11.88 9.35 1.93
C LYS A 27 -12.10 10.82 2.32
N PRO A 28 -11.13 11.69 2.02
CA PRO A 28 -11.36 13.13 2.14
C PRO A 28 -12.31 13.60 1.03
N ILE A 29 -13.08 14.66 1.31
CA ILE A 29 -14.00 15.27 0.33
C ILE A 29 -13.94 16.79 0.35
N GLY A 30 -13.62 17.37 -0.81
CA GLY A 30 -13.68 18.82 -1.06
C GLY A 30 -14.97 19.22 -1.77
N PHE A 31 -15.42 20.45 -1.53
CA PHE A 31 -16.63 20.98 -2.16
C PHE A 31 -16.32 22.17 -3.08
N VAL A 32 -16.78 22.05 -4.32
CA VAL A 32 -16.98 23.18 -5.23
C VAL A 32 -18.48 23.37 -5.39
N SER A 33 -19.03 24.43 -4.82
CA SER A 33 -20.46 24.73 -4.84
C SER A 33 -20.79 25.86 -5.79
N TYR A 34 -22.02 25.88 -6.28
CA TYR A 34 -22.50 27.01 -7.07
C TYR A 34 -23.98 27.30 -6.80
N GLY A 35 -24.35 28.56 -6.99
CA GLY A 35 -25.71 29.04 -6.82
C GLY A 35 -25.79 30.54 -7.03
N ASN A 36 -26.93 31.14 -6.71
CA ASN A 36 -27.08 32.59 -6.75
C ASN A 36 -26.66 33.20 -5.41
N THR A 37 -27.61 33.59 -4.55
CA THR A 37 -27.36 34.34 -3.30
C THR A 37 -26.25 33.75 -2.41
N SER A 38 -26.32 32.46 -2.09
CA SER A 38 -25.41 31.77 -1.17
C SER A 38 -24.16 31.18 -1.83
N ALA A 39 -24.02 31.29 -3.16
CA ALA A 39 -22.98 30.59 -3.94
C ALA A 39 -22.93 29.05 -3.69
N GLY A 40 -24.04 28.48 -3.23
CA GLY A 40 -24.18 27.05 -2.96
C GLY A 40 -23.70 26.58 -1.57
N THR A 41 -23.35 27.52 -0.69
CA THR A 41 -22.77 27.19 0.63
C THR A 41 -23.72 26.47 1.57
N ARG A 42 -25.05 26.67 1.47
CA ARG A 42 -26.01 25.96 2.34
C ARG A 42 -26.14 24.50 1.94
N SER A 43 -26.10 24.22 0.64
CA SER A 43 -25.99 22.86 0.08
C SER A 43 -24.76 22.14 0.65
N VAL A 44 -23.61 22.81 0.73
CA VAL A 44 -22.39 22.26 1.35
C VAL A 44 -22.57 21.98 2.84
N GLN A 45 -23.18 22.88 3.61
CA GLN A 45 -23.40 22.66 5.04
C GLN A 45 -24.35 21.48 5.30
N HIS A 46 -25.40 21.34 4.50
CA HIS A 46 -26.29 20.19 4.56
C HIS A 46 -25.55 18.89 4.17
N ALA A 47 -24.77 18.90 3.09
CA ALA A 47 -23.97 17.76 2.67
C ALA A 47 -22.95 17.32 3.74
N LYS A 48 -22.33 18.27 4.46
CA LYS A 48 -21.36 17.99 5.53
C LYS A 48 -21.94 17.09 6.63
N GLN A 49 -23.23 17.21 6.98
CA GLN A 49 -23.87 16.32 7.96
C GLN A 49 -23.99 14.88 7.46
N VAL A 50 -24.26 14.71 6.16
CA VAL A 50 -24.39 13.39 5.53
C VAL A 50 -23.02 12.73 5.40
N VAL A 51 -22.04 13.41 4.81
CA VAL A 51 -20.73 12.80 4.50
C VAL A 51 -19.96 12.42 5.76
N THR A 52 -20.10 13.17 6.86
CA THR A 52 -19.49 12.80 8.15
C THR A 52 -20.14 11.56 8.76
N THR A 53 -21.47 11.41 8.62
CA THR A 53 -22.18 10.18 9.03
C THR A 53 -21.67 8.96 8.25
N LEU A 54 -21.34 9.15 6.97
CA LEU A 54 -20.76 8.12 6.09
C LEU A 54 -19.23 7.96 6.27
N ARG A 55 -18.66 8.51 7.36
CA ARG A 55 -17.23 8.42 7.69
C ARG A 55 -16.28 9.05 6.65
N MET A 56 -16.78 9.93 5.78
CA MET A 56 -15.93 10.77 4.95
C MET A 56 -15.37 11.94 5.76
N VAL A 57 -14.24 12.51 5.31
CA VAL A 57 -13.59 13.63 6.01
C VAL A 57 -13.69 14.90 5.16
N PRO A 58 -14.62 15.83 5.47
CA PRO A 58 -14.77 17.05 4.69
C PRO A 58 -13.60 18.01 4.91
N LEU A 59 -13.14 18.64 3.83
CA LEU A 59 -12.08 19.67 3.88
C LEU A 59 -12.57 20.98 4.54
N GLY A 60 -11.61 21.75 5.05
CA GLY A 60 -11.81 23.14 5.43
C GLY A 60 -11.97 24.04 4.21
N ALA A 61 -11.09 23.89 3.22
CA ALA A 61 -11.14 24.62 1.96
C ALA A 61 -12.38 24.25 1.11
N SER A 62 -12.99 25.26 0.50
CA SER A 62 -14.11 25.11 -0.43
C SER A 62 -14.07 26.22 -1.48
N VAL A 63 -14.58 25.94 -2.66
CA VAL A 63 -14.79 26.96 -3.71
C VAL A 63 -16.29 27.20 -3.85
N ALA A 64 -16.74 28.43 -3.68
CA ALA A 64 -18.14 28.80 -3.82
C ALA A 64 -18.30 29.78 -4.98
N ILE A 65 -19.11 29.42 -5.98
CA ILE A 65 -19.29 30.17 -7.22
C ILE A 65 -20.66 30.83 -7.22
N ARG A 66 -20.68 32.17 -7.16
CA ARG A 66 -21.90 32.95 -7.36
C ARG A 66 -22.12 33.15 -8.86
N ILE A 67 -23.08 32.41 -9.42
CA ILE A 67 -23.27 32.34 -10.88
C ILE A 67 -23.53 33.72 -11.48
N GLY A 68 -24.40 34.53 -10.86
CA GLY A 68 -24.78 35.86 -11.37
C GLY A 68 -23.61 36.85 -11.49
N GLU A 69 -22.49 36.62 -10.81
CA GLU A 69 -21.30 37.48 -10.83
C GLU A 69 -20.14 36.84 -11.61
N SER A 70 -20.10 35.50 -11.61
CA SER A 70 -18.94 34.72 -12.03
C SER A 70 -19.08 34.13 -13.44
N VAL A 71 -20.26 34.14 -14.04
CA VAL A 71 -20.52 33.52 -15.34
C VAL A 71 -20.93 34.56 -16.37
N GLU A 72 -20.28 34.53 -17.54
CA GLU A 72 -20.57 35.39 -18.69
C GLU A 72 -20.62 34.52 -19.96
N ASN A 73 -21.66 34.66 -20.77
CA ASN A 73 -21.88 33.85 -21.99
C ASN A 73 -21.79 32.33 -21.74
N GLY A 74 -22.27 31.87 -20.58
CA GLY A 74 -22.22 30.46 -20.17
C GLY A 74 -20.83 29.96 -19.77
N GLN A 75 -19.83 30.83 -19.70
CA GLN A 75 -18.46 30.51 -19.31
C GLN A 75 -18.13 31.14 -17.96
N LEU A 76 -17.37 30.40 -17.15
CA LEU A 76 -16.85 30.91 -15.90
C LEU A 76 -15.76 31.95 -16.18
N ARG A 77 -15.92 33.17 -15.67
CA ARG A 77 -14.93 34.25 -15.80
C ARG A 77 -13.66 33.88 -15.07
N THR A 78 -12.50 34.25 -15.62
CA THR A 78 -11.21 34.11 -14.92
C THR A 78 -11.21 34.95 -13.65
N ASP A 79 -10.69 34.39 -12.57
CA ASP A 79 -10.65 35.05 -11.26
C ASP A 79 -9.49 34.48 -10.44
N ALA A 80 -8.45 35.29 -10.23
CA ALA A 80 -7.23 34.84 -9.58
C ALA A 80 -7.46 34.36 -8.13
N ALA A 81 -8.44 34.94 -7.42
CA ALA A 81 -8.75 34.54 -6.05
C ALA A 81 -9.45 33.16 -6.02
N ARG A 82 -10.35 32.90 -6.97
CA ARG A 82 -11.01 31.61 -7.15
C ARG A 82 -10.03 30.54 -7.60
N ASP A 83 -9.11 30.87 -8.51
CA ASP A 83 -8.07 29.96 -8.96
C ASP A 83 -7.17 29.55 -7.79
N ALA A 84 -6.75 30.53 -6.96
CA ALA A 84 -5.99 30.27 -5.74
C ALA A 84 -6.77 29.41 -4.73
N ALA A 85 -8.07 29.65 -4.56
CA ALA A 85 -8.93 28.81 -3.71
C ALA A 85 -9.07 27.38 -4.25
N GLY A 86 -9.11 27.20 -5.57
CA GLY A 86 -9.11 25.90 -6.24
C GLY A 86 -7.83 25.11 -5.99
N VAL A 87 -6.67 25.77 -6.11
CA VAL A 87 -5.36 25.18 -5.79
C VAL A 87 -5.31 24.78 -4.32
N ALA A 88 -5.69 25.66 -3.40
CA ALA A 88 -5.71 25.38 -1.97
C ALA A 88 -6.60 24.17 -1.61
N LEU A 89 -7.76 24.04 -2.28
CA LEU A 89 -8.65 22.90 -2.11
C LEU A 89 -8.00 21.59 -2.56
N VAL A 90 -7.34 21.58 -3.72
CA VAL A 90 -6.66 20.38 -4.24
C VAL A 90 -5.45 20.01 -3.38
N ASP A 91 -4.69 21.00 -2.90
CA ASP A 91 -3.55 20.79 -2.01
C ASP A 91 -3.98 20.19 -0.66
N GLU A 92 -5.06 20.71 -0.06
CA GLU A 92 -5.62 20.15 1.17
C GLU A 92 -6.17 18.75 0.94
N LEU A 93 -6.85 18.52 -0.17
CA LEU A 93 -7.37 17.20 -0.57
C LEU A 93 -6.24 16.17 -0.68
N ALA A 94 -5.16 16.52 -1.39
CA ALA A 94 -4.01 15.65 -1.57
C ALA A 94 -3.32 15.33 -0.24
N ARG A 95 -3.10 16.36 0.59
CA ARG A 95 -2.50 16.19 1.93
C ARG A 95 -3.32 15.26 2.81
N LEU A 96 -4.63 15.46 2.87
CA LEU A 96 -5.51 14.65 3.69
C LEU A 96 -5.69 13.24 3.12
N ALA A 97 -5.68 13.09 1.79
CA ALA A 97 -5.73 11.78 1.14
C ALA A 97 -4.51 10.93 1.51
N GLN A 98 -3.32 11.54 1.58
CA GLN A 98 -2.11 10.86 2.05
C GLN A 98 -2.21 10.48 3.53
N ALA A 99 -2.63 11.41 4.39
CA ALA A 99 -2.78 11.15 5.83
C ALA A 99 -3.79 10.03 6.14
N LEU A 100 -4.89 9.96 5.38
CA LEU A 100 -5.94 8.95 5.55
C LEU A 100 -5.69 7.66 4.75
N TRP A 101 -4.62 7.60 3.95
CA TRP A 101 -4.31 6.43 3.14
C TRP A 101 -4.22 5.13 3.96
N PRO A 102 -3.51 5.08 5.11
CA PRO A 102 -3.35 3.84 5.87
C PRO A 102 -4.68 3.24 6.35
N MET A 103 -5.62 4.09 6.76
CA MET A 103 -6.95 3.65 7.21
C MET A 103 -7.75 3.00 6.08
N ARG A 104 -7.65 3.57 4.86
CA ARG A 104 -8.33 3.05 3.67
C ARG A 104 -7.68 1.78 3.16
N GLU A 105 -6.37 1.67 3.24
CA GLU A 105 -5.63 0.49 2.81
C GLU A 105 -5.99 -0.72 3.67
N ARG A 106 -6.01 -0.55 4.99
CA ARG A 106 -6.41 -1.59 5.95
C ARG A 106 -7.86 -2.05 5.78
N ALA A 107 -8.75 -1.17 5.33
CA ALA A 107 -10.15 -1.51 5.10
C ALA A 107 -10.41 -2.28 3.80
N ARG A 108 -9.39 -2.49 2.95
CA ARG A 108 -9.56 -3.24 1.69
C ARG A 108 -9.80 -4.73 1.96
N ALA A 109 -10.69 -5.35 1.19
CA ALA A 109 -11.12 -6.74 1.33
C ALA A 109 -10.01 -7.81 1.20
N ALA A 110 -8.78 -7.43 0.84
CA ALA A 110 -7.66 -8.34 0.59
C ALA A 110 -6.51 -8.23 1.62
N THR A 111 -6.77 -7.66 2.81
CA THR A 111 -5.79 -7.62 3.91
C THR A 111 -6.03 -8.72 4.92
N SER A 112 -4.97 -9.27 5.50
CA SER A 112 -5.03 -10.17 6.67
C SER A 112 -4.36 -9.52 7.89
N PRO A 113 -4.72 -9.89 9.13
CA PRO A 113 -4.03 -9.40 10.31
C PRO A 113 -2.56 -9.79 10.33
N GLY A 114 -1.67 -8.83 10.65
CA GLY A 114 -0.25 -9.10 10.85
C GLY A 114 0.07 -9.51 12.30
N PRO A 115 1.32 -9.93 12.58
CA PRO A 115 1.71 -10.44 13.90
C PRO A 115 1.92 -9.33 14.96
N VAL A 116 2.04 -8.07 14.54
CA VAL A 116 2.15 -6.91 15.43
C VAL A 116 0.77 -6.30 15.63
N PRO A 117 0.36 -5.92 16.85
CA PRO A 117 -0.92 -5.25 17.07
C PRO A 117 -1.11 -4.04 16.15
N GLY A 118 -2.23 -4.01 15.42
CA GLY A 118 -2.53 -2.96 14.44
C GLY A 118 -1.90 -3.16 13.06
N SER A 119 -0.93 -4.06 12.91
CA SER A 119 -0.35 -4.39 11.61
C SER A 119 -1.30 -5.24 10.77
N TYR A 120 -1.13 -5.15 9.46
CA TYR A 120 -1.87 -5.92 8.47
C TYR A 120 -0.94 -6.34 7.34
N ALA A 121 -1.24 -7.46 6.70
CA ALA A 121 -0.51 -7.94 5.55
C ALA A 121 -1.38 -7.88 4.31
N ARG A 122 -0.73 -7.65 3.17
CA ARG A 122 -1.37 -7.70 1.86
C ARG A 122 -0.36 -8.00 0.76
N ARG A 123 -0.88 -8.34 -0.41
CA ARG A 123 -0.07 -8.38 -1.63
C ARG A 123 0.46 -6.99 -1.97
N LEU A 124 1.75 -6.93 -2.29
CA LEU A 124 2.40 -5.74 -2.83
C LEU A 124 2.16 -5.69 -4.35
N THR A 125 1.98 -4.49 -4.86
CA THR A 125 1.75 -4.20 -6.28
C THR A 125 2.87 -3.30 -6.82
N PRO A 126 2.95 -3.11 -8.15
CA PRO A 126 3.86 -2.13 -8.76
C PRO A 126 3.82 -0.72 -8.13
N ASP A 127 2.70 -0.30 -7.53
CA ASP A 127 2.57 1.01 -6.89
C ASP A 127 3.33 1.11 -5.55
N ASP A 128 3.67 -0.03 -4.94
CA ASP A 128 4.44 -0.09 -3.70
C ASP A 128 5.95 -0.03 -3.94
N ALA A 129 6.41 0.06 -5.20
CA ALA A 129 7.82 -0.05 -5.57
C ALA A 129 8.71 0.91 -4.77
N ALA A 130 8.28 2.14 -4.54
CA ALA A 130 9.06 3.12 -3.76
C ALA A 130 9.28 2.68 -2.31
N GLN A 131 8.26 2.12 -1.65
CA GLN A 131 8.35 1.61 -0.27
C GLN A 131 9.24 0.36 -0.21
N VAL A 132 9.11 -0.51 -1.21
CA VAL A 132 9.94 -1.70 -1.36
C VAL A 132 11.41 -1.35 -1.56
N THR A 133 11.73 -0.38 -2.42
CA THR A 133 13.11 0.08 -2.64
C THR A 133 13.74 0.59 -1.34
N VAL A 134 13.00 1.37 -0.54
CA VAL A 134 13.48 1.85 0.76
C VAL A 134 13.71 0.69 1.72
N LEU A 135 12.72 -0.20 1.89
CA LEU A 135 12.84 -1.38 2.75
C LEU A 135 14.05 -2.23 2.37
N GLN A 136 14.24 -2.46 1.07
CA GLN A 136 15.33 -3.25 0.52
C GLN A 136 16.69 -2.62 0.83
N ARG A 137 16.85 -1.30 0.59
CA ARG A 137 18.10 -0.60 0.93
C ARG A 137 18.42 -0.67 2.42
N CYS A 138 17.42 -0.48 3.28
CA CYS A 138 17.60 -0.59 4.72
C CYS A 138 17.96 -2.01 5.17
N CYS A 139 17.33 -3.05 4.60
CA CYS A 139 17.55 -4.42 5.03
C CYS A 139 18.88 -5.01 4.56
N TRP A 140 19.36 -4.63 3.37
CA TRP A 140 20.60 -5.16 2.78
C TRP A 140 21.85 -4.32 3.08
N ALA A 141 21.71 -3.15 3.73
CA ALA A 141 22.87 -2.37 4.16
C ALA A 141 23.79 -3.17 5.10
N GLU A 142 23.22 -3.91 6.05
CA GLU A 142 24.00 -4.76 6.96
C GLU A 142 24.62 -5.96 6.24
N GLU A 143 23.93 -6.55 5.27
CA GLU A 143 24.50 -7.61 4.44
C GLU A 143 25.72 -7.12 3.65
N ALA A 144 25.67 -5.88 3.12
CA ALA A 144 26.82 -5.28 2.47
C ALA A 144 28.00 -5.05 3.44
N MET A 145 27.71 -4.63 4.68
CA MET A 145 28.73 -4.48 5.72
C MET A 145 29.34 -5.83 6.13
N LEU A 146 28.51 -6.86 6.30
CA LEU A 146 28.95 -8.22 6.69
C LEU A 146 29.84 -8.87 5.63
N ASN A 147 29.58 -8.57 4.35
CA ASN A 147 30.35 -9.12 3.25
C ASN A 147 31.47 -8.21 2.75
N ASP A 148 31.62 -7.01 3.32
CA ASP A 148 32.56 -5.97 2.87
C ASP A 148 32.42 -5.68 1.36
N THR A 149 31.19 -5.62 0.88
CA THR A 149 30.89 -5.36 -0.54
C THR A 149 29.53 -4.71 -0.72
N THR A 150 29.48 -3.68 -1.57
CA THR A 150 28.21 -3.06 -1.99
C THR A 150 27.64 -3.72 -3.23
N ALA A 151 28.30 -4.73 -3.84
CA ALA A 151 27.86 -5.40 -5.06
C ALA A 151 26.64 -6.34 -4.86
N VAL A 152 25.88 -6.13 -3.79
CA VAL A 152 24.66 -6.88 -3.51
C VAL A 152 23.56 -6.38 -4.43
N PRO A 153 22.94 -7.23 -5.29
CA PRO A 153 21.98 -6.77 -6.31
C PRO A 153 20.83 -5.92 -5.75
N ALA A 154 20.39 -6.25 -4.54
CA ALA A 154 19.33 -5.53 -3.84
C ALA A 154 19.62 -4.03 -3.61
N LEU A 155 20.90 -3.62 -3.59
CA LEU A 155 21.28 -2.22 -3.40
C LEU A 155 21.29 -1.41 -4.69
N HIS A 156 21.30 -2.08 -5.86
CA HIS A 156 21.44 -1.45 -7.17
C HIS A 156 20.19 -1.51 -8.04
N GLU A 157 19.20 -2.36 -7.70
CA GLU A 157 17.91 -2.40 -8.40
C GLU A 157 17.25 -1.00 -8.43
N SER A 158 16.94 -0.54 -9.64
CA SER A 158 16.19 0.68 -9.93
C SER A 158 14.72 0.57 -9.48
N LEU A 159 14.03 1.70 -9.43
CA LEU A 159 12.61 1.72 -9.10
C LEU A 159 11.79 0.96 -10.16
N GLU A 160 12.18 1.07 -11.41
CA GLU A 160 11.57 0.42 -12.58
C GLU A 160 11.74 -1.11 -12.51
N GLU A 161 12.95 -1.60 -12.20
CA GLU A 161 13.19 -3.04 -12.00
C GLU A 161 12.38 -3.58 -10.82
N VAL A 162 12.29 -2.81 -9.73
CA VAL A 162 11.44 -3.16 -8.58
C VAL A 162 9.97 -3.25 -8.98
N ARG A 163 9.49 -2.28 -9.75
CA ARG A 163 8.13 -2.26 -10.28
C ARG A 163 7.85 -3.47 -11.18
N GLU A 164 8.80 -3.83 -12.04
CA GLU A 164 8.69 -4.94 -12.98
C GLU A 164 8.60 -6.28 -12.23
N TRP A 165 9.49 -6.54 -11.27
CA TRP A 165 9.41 -7.82 -10.56
C TRP A 165 8.21 -7.86 -9.59
N LEU A 166 7.74 -6.74 -9.04
CA LEU A 166 6.50 -6.71 -8.26
C LEU A 166 5.26 -7.11 -9.08
N ALA A 167 5.26 -6.85 -10.38
CA ALA A 167 4.19 -7.29 -11.28
C ALA A 167 4.20 -8.82 -11.48
N ASN A 168 5.38 -9.43 -11.48
CA ASN A 168 5.59 -10.83 -11.85
C ASN A 168 5.74 -11.79 -10.66
N TRP A 169 6.09 -11.29 -9.49
CA TRP A 169 6.26 -12.07 -8.28
C TRP A 169 5.05 -11.95 -7.35
N HIS A 170 4.72 -13.05 -6.67
CA HIS A 170 3.78 -13.00 -5.56
C HIS A 170 4.50 -12.44 -4.34
N THR A 171 4.29 -11.17 -4.02
CA THR A 171 4.98 -10.50 -2.91
C THR A 171 4.00 -10.13 -1.81
N THR A 172 4.25 -10.60 -0.59
CA THR A 172 3.47 -10.22 0.59
C THR A 172 4.26 -9.22 1.41
N GLY A 173 3.62 -8.12 1.82
CA GLY A 173 4.18 -7.13 2.72
C GLY A 173 3.36 -6.97 3.99
N ILE A 174 4.03 -6.71 5.11
CA ILE A 174 3.40 -6.34 6.39
C ILE A 174 3.51 -4.84 6.55
N TRP A 175 2.39 -4.20 6.88
CA TRP A 175 2.23 -2.78 7.05
C TRP A 175 1.75 -2.45 8.45
N LEU A 176 2.14 -1.28 8.96
CA LEU A 176 1.58 -0.68 10.16
C LEU A 176 1.45 0.83 9.91
N ASP A 177 0.22 1.33 9.94
CA ASP A 177 -0.09 2.76 9.77
C ASP A 177 0.61 3.41 8.55
N GLY A 178 0.67 2.69 7.43
CA GLY A 178 1.26 3.15 6.17
C GLY A 178 2.77 2.93 6.05
N ARG A 179 3.42 2.40 7.10
CA ARG A 179 4.83 2.01 7.07
C ARG A 179 4.95 0.54 6.69
N LEU A 180 5.73 0.24 5.65
CA LEU A 180 6.10 -1.13 5.29
C LEU A 180 7.13 -1.67 6.30
N LEU A 181 6.76 -2.68 7.08
CA LEU A 181 7.59 -3.30 8.12
C LEU A 181 8.44 -4.46 7.61
N GLY A 182 7.97 -5.13 6.56
CA GLY A 182 8.69 -6.27 6.00
C GLY A 182 7.99 -6.83 4.78
N MET A 183 8.71 -7.65 4.03
CA MET A 183 8.18 -8.30 2.84
C MET A 183 8.84 -9.66 2.62
N VAL A 184 8.19 -10.46 1.78
CA VAL A 184 8.74 -11.69 1.21
C VAL A 184 8.14 -11.85 -0.18
N ARG A 185 8.96 -12.24 -1.15
CA ARG A 185 8.48 -12.57 -2.50
C ARG A 185 8.59 -14.06 -2.76
N ALA A 186 7.65 -14.55 -3.55
CA ALA A 186 7.55 -15.94 -3.92
C ALA A 186 7.14 -16.11 -5.39
N ARG A 187 7.59 -17.18 -6.03
CA ARG A 187 7.11 -17.57 -7.37
C ARG A 187 7.29 -19.07 -7.59
N SER A 188 6.47 -19.63 -8.48
CA SER A 188 6.66 -21.00 -8.97
C SER A 188 7.74 -21.04 -10.05
N VAL A 189 8.67 -21.99 -9.95
CA VAL A 189 9.64 -22.32 -11.01
C VAL A 189 9.61 -23.84 -11.19
N GLY A 190 9.02 -24.31 -12.29
CA GLY A 190 8.77 -25.74 -12.46
C GLY A 190 7.87 -26.28 -11.32
N THR A 191 8.37 -27.27 -10.57
CA THR A 191 7.69 -27.87 -9.41
C THR A 191 8.12 -27.26 -8.07
N ASP A 192 8.98 -26.25 -8.08
CA ASP A 192 9.55 -25.63 -6.89
C ASP A 192 8.88 -24.28 -6.58
N TRP A 193 8.68 -24.00 -5.29
CA TRP A 193 8.26 -22.72 -4.77
C TRP A 193 9.47 -21.90 -4.31
N HIS A 194 9.84 -20.89 -5.08
CA HIS A 194 11.03 -20.08 -4.77
C HIS A 194 10.66 -18.91 -3.88
N LEU A 195 11.19 -18.88 -2.67
CA LEU A 195 11.13 -17.74 -1.77
C LEU A 195 12.39 -16.88 -1.92
N GLY A 196 12.21 -15.57 -1.80
CA GLY A 196 13.31 -14.63 -1.84
C GLY A 196 12.93 -13.28 -1.25
N ARG A 197 13.95 -12.42 -1.14
CA ARG A 197 13.84 -11.07 -0.59
C ARG A 197 13.02 -11.02 0.72
N LEU A 198 13.24 -11.99 1.60
CA LEU A 198 12.69 -11.94 2.96
C LEU A 198 13.38 -10.79 3.71
N ALA A 199 12.61 -9.79 4.07
CA ALA A 199 13.12 -8.53 4.61
C ALA A 199 12.24 -8.05 5.75
N VAL A 200 12.88 -7.60 6.84
CA VAL A 200 12.22 -6.99 7.99
C VAL A 200 13.02 -5.76 8.40
N VAL A 201 12.33 -4.64 8.62
CA VAL A 201 12.94 -3.38 9.04
C VAL A 201 13.85 -3.59 10.27
N PRO A 202 15.05 -2.99 10.31
CA PRO A 202 16.03 -3.27 11.36
C PRO A 202 15.52 -3.09 12.80
N ASP A 203 14.68 -2.09 13.04
CA ASP A 203 14.14 -1.73 14.37
C ASP A 203 13.13 -2.73 14.93
N LEU A 204 12.61 -3.64 14.10
CA LEU A 204 11.62 -4.66 14.50
C LEU A 204 12.10 -6.11 14.29
N ARG A 205 13.40 -6.31 14.06
CA ARG A 205 13.98 -7.65 13.97
C ARG A 205 13.90 -8.40 15.30
N SER A 206 14.01 -9.73 15.21
CA SER A 206 13.93 -10.63 16.37
C SER A 206 12.60 -10.55 17.16
N ARG A 207 11.53 -10.05 16.52
CA ARG A 207 10.16 -10.02 17.07
C ARG A 207 9.20 -11.00 16.37
N GLY A 208 9.73 -12.00 15.66
CA GLY A 208 8.94 -13.02 14.96
C GLY A 208 8.38 -12.61 13.59
N LEU A 209 8.59 -11.38 13.12
CA LEU A 209 8.12 -10.90 11.81
C LEU A 209 8.68 -11.73 10.64
N GLY A 210 9.97 -12.09 10.66
CA GLY A 210 10.61 -12.87 9.60
C GLY A 210 10.01 -14.28 9.47
N ARG A 211 9.83 -14.96 10.61
CA ARG A 211 9.15 -16.26 10.69
C ARG A 211 7.71 -16.18 10.18
N TRP A 212 6.97 -15.16 10.61
CA TRP A 212 5.59 -14.96 10.16
C TRP A 212 5.49 -14.74 8.65
N LEU A 213 6.38 -13.90 8.08
CA LEU A 213 6.45 -13.68 6.62
C LEU A 213 6.77 -14.98 5.89
N LEU A 214 7.75 -15.74 6.39
CA LEU A 214 8.13 -17.02 5.82
C LEU A 214 6.92 -17.96 5.75
N HIS A 215 6.24 -18.23 6.87
CA HIS A 215 5.04 -19.07 6.87
C HIS A 215 3.92 -18.56 5.98
N THR A 216 3.73 -17.24 5.90
CA THR A 216 2.73 -16.65 5.01
C THR A 216 3.05 -16.93 3.55
N ALA A 217 4.33 -16.85 3.17
CA ALA A 217 4.78 -17.20 1.82
C ALA A 217 4.71 -18.71 1.55
N GLU A 218 5.01 -19.55 2.55
CA GLU A 218 4.85 -21.01 2.47
C GLU A 218 3.38 -21.39 2.24
N GLY A 219 2.45 -20.78 3.00
CA GLY A 219 1.01 -21.02 2.87
C GLY A 219 0.40 -20.54 1.54
N ALA A 220 1.11 -19.68 0.80
CA ALA A 220 0.73 -19.25 -0.54
C ALA A 220 1.19 -20.23 -1.65
N ALA A 221 1.94 -21.29 -1.31
CA ALA A 221 2.35 -22.31 -2.27
C ALA A 221 1.13 -23.05 -2.83
N GLY A 222 1.10 -23.24 -4.16
CA GLY A 222 0.07 -24.04 -4.81
C GLY A 222 0.18 -25.53 -4.49
N SER A 223 -0.92 -26.27 -4.61
CA SER A 223 -1.00 -27.71 -4.29
C SER A 223 -0.11 -28.63 -5.14
N ASN A 224 0.41 -28.13 -6.26
CA ASN A 224 1.21 -28.90 -7.21
C ASN A 224 2.73 -28.75 -6.98
N LEU A 225 3.13 -28.05 -5.93
CA LEU A 225 4.54 -27.79 -5.61
C LEU A 225 5.02 -28.83 -4.60
N HIS A 226 6.22 -29.35 -4.82
CA HIS A 226 6.79 -30.41 -3.99
C HIS A 226 7.78 -29.89 -2.96
N ARG A 227 8.42 -28.75 -3.25
CA ARG A 227 9.52 -28.24 -2.46
C ARG A 227 9.54 -26.72 -2.47
N ILE A 228 9.98 -26.14 -1.36
CA ILE A 228 10.26 -24.72 -1.19
C ILE A 228 11.77 -24.52 -1.23
N LEU A 229 12.22 -23.57 -2.04
CA LEU A 229 13.63 -23.21 -2.20
C LEU A 229 13.85 -21.76 -1.81
N LEU A 230 14.94 -21.50 -1.09
CA LEU A 230 15.39 -20.14 -0.80
C LEU A 230 16.92 -20.02 -0.90
N PHE A 231 17.37 -18.80 -1.16
CA PHE A 231 18.78 -18.46 -1.28
C PHE A 231 19.11 -17.35 -0.29
N THR A 232 20.21 -17.51 0.44
CA THR A 232 20.70 -16.50 1.39
C THR A 232 22.22 -16.40 1.33
N GLY A 233 22.81 -15.30 1.81
CA GLY A 233 24.25 -15.13 1.82
C GLY A 233 24.91 -16.19 2.72
N ALA A 234 26.05 -16.74 2.29
CA ALA A 234 26.75 -17.77 3.06
C ALA A 234 27.25 -17.27 4.43
N LYS A 235 27.42 -15.94 4.57
CA LYS A 235 27.78 -15.29 5.83
C LYS A 235 26.58 -14.84 6.66
N SER A 236 25.35 -14.96 6.15
CA SER A 236 24.12 -14.53 6.83
C SER A 236 23.67 -15.55 7.88
N LEU A 237 24.50 -15.84 8.88
CA LEU A 237 24.26 -16.89 9.90
C LEU A 237 22.90 -16.75 10.59
N HIS A 238 22.46 -15.52 10.86
CA HIS A 238 21.13 -15.27 11.44
C HIS A 238 19.98 -15.80 10.55
N ASN A 239 20.08 -15.58 9.24
CA ASN A 239 19.08 -16.06 8.29
C ASN A 239 19.13 -17.58 8.17
N ILE A 240 20.34 -18.15 8.09
CA ILE A 240 20.54 -19.59 8.02
C ILE A 240 19.90 -20.28 9.23
N HIS A 241 20.21 -19.83 10.45
CA HIS A 241 19.60 -20.37 11.67
C HIS A 241 18.07 -20.23 11.70
N LEU A 242 17.53 -19.09 11.22
CA LEU A 242 16.08 -18.93 11.09
C LEU A 242 15.51 -20.04 10.18
N TYR A 243 16.05 -20.21 8.97
CA TYR A 243 15.54 -21.20 8.02
C TYR A 243 15.69 -22.63 8.54
N GLU A 244 16.83 -22.98 9.13
CA GLU A 244 17.05 -24.30 9.72
C GLU A 244 16.05 -24.59 10.86
N SER A 245 15.75 -23.58 11.70
CA SER A 245 14.74 -23.71 12.75
C SER A 245 13.31 -23.94 12.22
N GLU A 246 13.05 -23.57 10.96
CA GLU A 246 11.79 -23.77 10.26
C GLU A 246 11.77 -25.05 9.39
N GLY A 247 12.79 -25.90 9.52
CA GLY A 247 12.88 -27.20 8.86
C GLY A 247 13.52 -27.17 7.46
N TYR A 248 14.16 -26.06 7.07
CA TYR A 248 14.93 -26.02 5.83
C TYR A 248 16.28 -26.70 6.02
N GLN A 249 16.71 -27.44 5.00
CA GLN A 249 18.00 -28.12 4.97
C GLN A 249 18.85 -27.60 3.81
N PRO A 250 20.17 -27.47 3.97
CA PRO A 250 21.05 -27.05 2.89
C PRO A 250 21.04 -28.10 1.78
N VAL A 251 20.94 -27.64 0.53
CA VAL A 251 20.98 -28.52 -0.66
C VAL A 251 22.08 -28.08 -1.61
N PRO A 252 22.80 -29.04 -2.23
CA PRO A 252 23.75 -28.73 -3.29
C PRO A 252 22.98 -28.35 -4.57
N ALA A 253 22.56 -27.09 -4.63
CA ALA A 253 22.03 -26.47 -5.85
C ALA A 253 23.11 -25.57 -6.46
N SER A 254 22.96 -25.23 -7.76
CA SER A 254 23.73 -24.15 -8.38
C SER A 254 23.33 -22.82 -7.74
N ALA A 255 23.88 -22.55 -6.56
CA ALA A 255 23.72 -21.32 -5.84
C ALA A 255 24.69 -20.29 -6.46
N PRO A 256 24.25 -19.04 -6.70
CA PRO A 256 25.16 -17.97 -7.08
C PRO A 256 26.34 -17.86 -6.10
N ASP A 257 27.50 -17.45 -6.59
CA ASP A 257 28.71 -17.32 -5.78
C ASP A 257 28.45 -16.54 -4.48
N GLY A 258 28.87 -17.10 -3.35
CA GLY A 258 28.68 -16.52 -2.02
C GLY A 258 27.30 -16.72 -1.40
N THR A 259 26.42 -17.53 -1.99
CA THR A 259 25.10 -17.88 -1.42
C THR A 259 24.97 -19.35 -1.08
N VAL A 260 24.07 -19.66 -0.14
CA VAL A 260 23.66 -21.02 0.23
C VAL A 260 22.21 -21.21 -0.15
N CYS A 261 21.92 -22.34 -0.79
CA CYS A 261 20.56 -22.77 -1.10
C CYS A 261 20.04 -23.67 0.02
N LEU A 262 18.84 -23.37 0.53
CA LEU A 262 18.15 -24.24 1.48
C LEU A 262 16.78 -24.65 0.92
N ALA A 263 16.39 -25.88 1.23
CA ALA A 263 15.17 -26.50 0.76
C ALA A 263 14.32 -27.05 1.90
N LYS A 264 13.00 -27.01 1.72
CA LYS A 264 12.02 -27.65 2.61
C LYS A 264 10.99 -28.38 1.75
N GLU A 265 10.77 -29.66 2.02
CA GLU A 265 9.73 -30.43 1.34
C GLU A 265 8.35 -29.94 1.77
N ILE A 266 7.44 -29.79 0.82
CA ILE A 266 6.03 -29.51 1.09
C ILE A 266 5.36 -30.87 1.31
N PRO A 267 4.85 -31.17 2.51
CA PRO A 267 4.12 -32.41 2.74
C PRO A 267 2.98 -32.47 1.74
N GLY A 268 2.97 -33.48 0.86
CA GLY A 268 1.86 -33.67 -0.05
C GLY A 268 0.58 -33.73 0.77
N GLN A 269 -0.35 -32.79 0.56
CA GLN A 269 -1.72 -32.98 1.02
C GLN A 269 -2.24 -34.22 0.31
N GLN A 270 -2.15 -35.37 0.97
CA GLN A 270 -2.68 -36.64 0.48
C GLN A 270 -4.14 -36.40 0.10
N ARG A 271 -4.46 -36.70 -1.18
CA ARG A 271 -5.83 -36.79 -1.66
C ARG A 271 -6.60 -37.86 -0.91
#